data_AF-A0A8T3XT00-F1
#
_entry.id   AF-A0A8T3XT00-F1
#
_cell.length_a   1.000
_cell.length_b   1.000
_cell.length_c   1.000
_cell.angle_alpha   90.00
_cell.angle_beta   90.00
_cell.angle_gamma   90.00
#
_symmetry.space_group_name_H-M   'P 1'
#
loop_
_entity.id
_entity.type
_entity.pdbx_description
1 polymer ?
#
loop_
_entity_poly.entity_id
_entity_poly.type
_entity_poly.pdbx_seq_one_letter_code
_entity_poly.pdbx_strand_id
1 'polypeptide(L)'
;ENVSVAKQFVDKFEIFAIEIASNSSGIVDMAIGHPSSTMSVSKPFVESATKEIGKHRTLFISTGKESSNDSLDKSLSALWNCSEAVRNEGLAVLLAECTHGIGSSAIQYYIEGQMSLDRLKKPAKYINGMETLLFLTELQKKFQVGMVSILPEFYLKKLNILSFSGVAQAMNHILKVQGARQKVVVVSDGARLLLR
;
A
#
# COMPACT_ATOMS: atom_id res chain seq x y z
N GLU A 1 -13.63 17.38 6.59
CA GLU A 1 -12.96 18.62 7.04
C GLU A 1 -11.87 19.09 6.05
N ASN A 2 -10.86 18.27 5.72
CA ASN A 2 -9.79 18.70 4.79
C ASN A 2 -10.28 18.99 3.36
N VAL A 3 -11.17 18.16 2.81
CA VAL A 3 -11.72 18.37 1.45
C VAL A 3 -12.57 19.63 1.36
N SER A 4 -13.33 19.95 2.41
CA SER A 4 -14.12 21.19 2.46
C SER A 4 -13.23 22.42 2.52
N VAL A 5 -12.12 22.37 3.27
CA VAL A 5 -11.13 23.46 3.29
C VAL A 5 -10.49 23.61 1.91
N ALA A 6 -10.06 22.52 1.27
CA ALA A 6 -9.48 22.57 -0.08
C ALA A 6 -10.44 23.22 -1.09
N LYS A 7 -11.73 22.86 -1.08
CA LYS A 7 -12.74 23.48 -1.95
C LYS A 7 -12.84 25.00 -1.78
N GLN A 8 -12.85 25.49 -0.53
CA GLN A 8 -12.90 26.92 -0.25
C GLN A 8 -11.70 27.71 -0.78
N PHE A 9 -10.53 27.07 -0.88
CA PHE A 9 -9.36 27.68 -1.50
C PHE A 9 -9.44 27.64 -3.02
N VAL A 10 -9.79 26.49 -3.60
CA VAL A 10 -9.88 26.28 -5.06
C VAL A 10 -10.90 27.22 -5.70
N ASP A 11 -12.06 27.42 -5.07
CA ASP A 11 -13.14 28.28 -5.60
C ASP A 11 -12.75 29.77 -5.75
N LYS A 12 -11.60 30.19 -5.20
CA LYS A 12 -11.07 31.56 -5.34
C LYS A 12 -10.21 31.75 -6.58
N PHE A 13 -9.91 30.70 -7.33
CA PHE A 13 -9.05 30.75 -8.50
C PHE A 13 -9.86 30.57 -9.78
N GLU A 14 -9.58 31.37 -10.81
CA GLU A 14 -10.09 31.13 -12.16
C GLU A 14 -9.24 30.05 -12.85
N ILE A 15 -9.46 28.81 -12.45
CA ILE A 15 -8.72 27.64 -12.95
C ILE A 15 -9.64 26.66 -13.66
N PHE A 16 -9.03 25.95 -14.61
CA PHE A 16 -9.67 24.94 -15.41
C PHE A 16 -8.90 23.63 -15.28
N ALA A 17 -9.61 22.53 -15.09
CA ALA A 17 -9.07 21.21 -14.90
C ALA A 17 -9.66 20.22 -15.91
N ILE A 18 -8.82 19.26 -16.29
CA ILE A 18 -9.20 18.04 -16.97
C ILE A 18 -8.86 16.92 -15.99
N GLU A 19 -9.89 16.24 -15.49
CA GLU A 19 -9.74 15.14 -14.54
C GLU A 19 -10.12 13.84 -15.25
N ILE A 20 -9.21 12.85 -15.18
CA ILE A 20 -9.35 11.57 -15.86
C ILE A 20 -9.23 10.47 -14.83
N ALA A 21 -10.28 9.65 -14.69
CA ALA A 21 -10.21 8.38 -13.97
C ALA A 21 -9.88 7.26 -14.95
N SER A 22 -8.93 6.40 -14.61
CA SER A 22 -8.60 5.24 -15.43
C SER A 22 -8.22 4.04 -14.57
N ASN A 23 -8.41 2.84 -15.11
CA ASN A 23 -7.97 1.59 -14.51
C ASN A 23 -7.26 0.73 -15.56
N SER A 24 -6.97 -0.52 -15.24
CA SER A 24 -6.28 -1.44 -16.16
C SER A 24 -7.05 -1.74 -17.45
N SER A 25 -8.34 -1.42 -17.52
CA SER A 25 -9.19 -1.58 -18.70
C SER A 25 -9.33 -0.31 -19.54
N GLY A 26 -8.72 0.81 -19.11
CA GLY A 26 -8.74 2.10 -19.83
C GLY A 26 -9.35 3.22 -19.02
N ILE A 27 -9.83 4.26 -19.71
CA ILE A 27 -10.49 5.42 -19.09
C ILE A 27 -11.87 4.99 -18.57
N VAL A 28 -12.10 5.25 -17.28
CA VAL A 28 -13.37 4.98 -16.58
C VAL A 28 -14.31 6.17 -16.70
N ASP A 29 -13.79 7.37 -16.51
CA ASP A 29 -14.57 8.61 -16.58
C ASP A 29 -13.66 9.83 -16.83
N MET A 30 -14.23 10.91 -17.33
CA MET A 30 -13.53 12.17 -17.59
C MET A 30 -14.47 13.35 -17.34
N ALA A 31 -13.96 14.36 -16.63
CA ALA A 31 -14.64 15.64 -16.47
C ALA A 31 -13.70 16.80 -16.79
N ILE A 32 -14.29 17.84 -17.35
CA ILE A 32 -13.60 19.06 -17.73
C ILE A 32 -14.35 20.24 -17.12
N GLY A 33 -13.66 21.11 -16.38
CA GLY A 33 -14.27 22.26 -15.74
C GLY A 33 -13.49 22.75 -14.53
N HIS A 34 -14.17 23.46 -13.63
CA HIS A 34 -13.56 23.92 -12.39
C HIS A 34 -13.26 22.72 -11.45
N PRO A 35 -12.13 22.65 -10.73
CA PRO A 35 -11.79 21.45 -9.94
C PRO A 35 -12.83 21.09 -8.88
N SER A 36 -13.59 22.06 -8.36
CA SER A 36 -14.67 21.76 -7.41
C SER A 36 -15.85 20.99 -8.02
N SER A 37 -16.02 21.00 -9.36
CA SER A 37 -17.01 20.20 -10.08
C SER A 37 -16.45 18.90 -10.66
N THR A 38 -15.18 18.87 -11.10
CA THR A 38 -14.57 17.67 -11.70
C THR A 38 -14.32 16.54 -10.70
N MET A 39 -14.20 16.84 -9.40
CA MET A 39 -14.04 15.85 -8.32
C MET A 39 -15.09 14.72 -8.32
N SER A 40 -16.22 14.91 -8.99
CA SER A 40 -17.24 13.87 -9.17
C SER A 40 -16.71 12.59 -9.84
N VAL A 41 -15.68 12.71 -10.69
CA VAL A 41 -14.97 11.61 -11.38
C VAL A 41 -14.32 10.60 -10.40
N SER A 42 -14.02 11.02 -9.18
CA SER A 42 -13.44 10.13 -8.16
C SER A 42 -14.38 9.00 -7.71
N LYS A 43 -15.71 9.20 -7.80
CA LYS A 43 -16.68 8.18 -7.37
C LYS A 43 -16.67 6.95 -8.30
N PRO A 44 -16.88 7.08 -9.63
CA PRO A 44 -16.73 5.97 -10.56
C PRO A 44 -15.36 5.28 -10.47
N PHE A 45 -14.29 6.05 -10.24
CA PHE A 45 -12.96 5.48 -10.05
C PHE A 45 -12.92 4.53 -8.85
N VAL A 46 -13.35 5.00 -7.67
CA VAL A 46 -13.37 4.20 -6.44
C VAL A 46 -14.27 2.97 -6.60
N GLU A 47 -15.45 3.12 -7.20
CA GLU A 47 -16.35 2.00 -7.49
C GLU A 47 -15.69 0.97 -8.41
N SER A 48 -14.97 1.41 -9.45
CA SER A 48 -14.27 0.51 -10.37
C SER A 48 -13.07 -0.21 -9.74
N ALA A 49 -12.43 0.40 -8.75
CA ALA A 49 -11.25 -0.13 -8.08
C ALA A 49 -11.60 -1.00 -6.86
N THR A 50 -12.77 -0.79 -6.25
CA THR A 50 -13.16 -1.49 -5.01
C THR A 50 -13.62 -2.92 -5.30
N LYS A 51 -13.12 -3.88 -4.52
CA LYS A 51 -13.57 -5.27 -4.55
C LYS A 51 -13.91 -5.74 -3.13
N GLU A 52 -15.16 -6.13 -2.95
CA GLU A 52 -15.67 -6.72 -1.71
C GLU A 52 -15.33 -8.21 -1.70
N ILE A 53 -14.33 -8.60 -0.89
CA ILE A 53 -13.92 -9.99 -0.75
C ILE A 53 -13.99 -10.48 0.70
N GLY A 54 -14.22 -9.57 1.66
CA GLY A 54 -14.21 -9.86 3.08
C GLY A 54 -12.83 -10.23 3.61
N LYS A 55 -12.78 -10.60 4.89
CA LYS A 55 -11.50 -10.85 5.59
C LYS A 55 -11.00 -12.27 5.44
N HIS A 56 -9.74 -12.42 5.04
CA HIS A 56 -9.01 -13.67 4.87
C HIS A 56 -7.78 -13.74 5.75
N ARG A 57 -7.41 -14.95 6.20
CA ARG A 57 -6.26 -15.14 7.08
C ARG A 57 -4.92 -14.94 6.36
N THR A 58 -4.88 -15.21 5.06
CA THR A 58 -3.62 -15.21 4.28
C THR A 58 -3.85 -14.62 2.90
N LEU A 59 -3.05 -13.62 2.54
CA LEU A 59 -3.06 -13.00 1.21
C LEU A 59 -1.64 -13.05 0.62
N PHE A 60 -1.51 -13.42 -0.66
CA PHE A 60 -0.41 -13.00 -1.51
C PHE A 60 -0.83 -11.77 -2.29
N ILE A 61 -0.02 -10.74 -2.26
CA ILE A 61 -0.29 -9.45 -2.89
C ILE A 61 0.86 -9.14 -3.84
N SER A 62 0.61 -9.17 -5.13
CA SER A 62 1.51 -8.62 -6.15
C SER A 62 1.24 -7.14 -6.31
N THR A 63 2.27 -6.33 -6.59
CA THR A 63 2.07 -4.91 -6.94
C THR A 63 1.48 -4.72 -8.34
N GLY A 64 1.40 -5.78 -9.15
CA GLY A 64 0.92 -5.73 -10.54
C GLY A 64 2.07 -5.57 -11.55
N LYS A 65 1.76 -5.83 -12.83
CA LYS A 65 2.74 -5.64 -13.93
C LYS A 65 3.02 -4.14 -14.09
N GLU A 66 4.30 -3.78 -14.06
CA GLU A 66 4.84 -2.41 -14.27
C GLU A 66 4.42 -1.36 -13.24
N SER A 67 3.86 -1.77 -12.09
CA SER A 67 3.36 -0.86 -11.07
C SER A 67 4.05 -1.03 -9.72
N SER A 68 4.46 0.11 -9.13
CA SER A 68 4.87 0.29 -7.72
C SER A 68 5.85 -0.77 -7.18
N ASN A 69 6.72 -1.32 -8.02
CA ASN A 69 7.67 -2.39 -7.66
C ASN A 69 9.13 -1.92 -7.65
N ASP A 70 9.37 -0.64 -7.91
CA ASP A 70 10.71 -0.05 -8.01
C ASP A 70 11.33 0.16 -6.62
N SER A 71 10.56 0.52 -5.59
CA SER A 71 11.06 0.65 -4.22
C SER A 71 10.16 0.00 -3.18
N LEU A 72 10.71 -0.26 -1.99
CA LEU A 72 9.95 -0.75 -0.85
C LEU A 72 8.79 0.18 -0.50
N ASP A 73 9.06 1.48 -0.38
CA ASP A 73 8.07 2.50 -0.03
C ASP A 73 6.86 2.47 -0.98
N LYS A 74 7.12 2.46 -2.29
CA LYS A 74 6.04 2.38 -3.29
C LYS A 74 5.30 1.04 -3.23
N SER A 75 6.01 -0.06 -3.01
CA SER A 75 5.38 -1.39 -2.95
C SER A 75 4.42 -1.55 -1.77
N LEU A 76 4.65 -0.86 -0.66
CA LEU A 76 3.78 -0.87 0.52
C LEU A 76 2.40 -0.27 0.25
N SER A 77 2.23 0.53 -0.80
CA SER A 77 0.90 0.99 -1.25
C SER A 77 -0.02 -0.17 -1.62
N ALA A 78 0.50 -1.22 -2.25
CA ALA A 78 -0.30 -2.41 -2.59
C ALA A 78 -0.74 -3.17 -1.33
N LEU A 79 0.13 -3.22 -0.31
CA LEU A 79 -0.24 -3.77 1.00
C LEU A 79 -1.34 -2.93 1.65
N TRP A 80 -1.26 -1.60 1.58
CA TRP A 80 -2.28 -0.71 2.12
C TRP A 80 -3.63 -0.99 1.49
N ASN A 81 -3.68 -0.93 0.17
CA ASN A 81 -4.88 -1.17 -0.63
C ASN A 81 -5.60 -2.49 -0.29
N CYS A 82 -4.85 -3.50 0.16
CA CYS A 82 -5.38 -4.82 0.48
C CYS A 82 -5.58 -5.08 1.98
N SER A 83 -5.17 -4.16 2.84
CA SER A 83 -5.01 -4.41 4.29
C SER A 83 -6.31 -4.73 5.03
N GLU A 84 -7.44 -4.14 4.63
CA GLU A 84 -8.73 -4.39 5.28
C GLU A 84 -9.27 -5.80 5.02
N ALA A 85 -8.84 -6.44 3.93
CA ALA A 85 -9.16 -7.83 3.64
C ALA A 85 -8.29 -8.83 4.41
N VAL A 86 -7.32 -8.39 5.23
CA VAL A 86 -6.51 -9.28 6.08
C VAL A 86 -7.18 -9.40 7.45
N ARG A 87 -7.39 -10.63 7.92
CA ARG A 87 -7.87 -10.89 9.29
C ARG A 87 -6.80 -10.51 10.31
N ASN A 88 -7.24 -10.14 11.52
CA ASN A 88 -6.35 -10.04 12.66
C ASN A 88 -5.59 -11.36 12.86
N GLU A 89 -4.31 -11.26 13.25
CA GLU A 89 -3.36 -12.37 13.38
C GLU A 89 -3.11 -13.13 12.06
N GLY A 90 -3.51 -12.55 10.93
CA GLY A 90 -3.26 -13.07 9.60
C GLY A 90 -1.83 -12.84 9.11
N LEU A 91 -1.59 -13.17 7.85
CA LEU A 91 -0.35 -12.93 7.14
C LEU A 91 -0.63 -12.35 5.75
N ALA A 92 -0.08 -11.18 5.46
CA ALA A 92 -0.03 -10.62 4.11
C ALA A 92 1.38 -10.75 3.55
N VAL A 93 1.55 -11.47 2.44
CA VAL A 93 2.82 -11.63 1.74
C VAL A 93 2.85 -10.75 0.51
N LEU A 94 3.67 -9.71 0.53
CA LEU A 94 3.89 -8.80 -0.59
C LEU A 94 4.93 -9.37 -1.56
N LEU A 95 4.63 -9.31 -2.85
CA LEU A 95 5.52 -9.69 -3.94
C LEU A 95 5.93 -8.41 -4.66
N ALA A 96 7.16 -7.95 -4.42
CA ALA A 96 7.69 -6.74 -5.04
C ALA A 96 9.21 -6.81 -5.15
N GLU A 97 9.75 -6.50 -6.33
CA GLU A 97 11.17 -6.64 -6.60
C GLU A 97 12.00 -5.62 -5.79
N CYS A 98 11.59 -4.35 -5.80
CA CYS A 98 12.25 -3.22 -5.14
C CYS A 98 13.67 -2.95 -5.68
N THR A 99 13.80 -2.89 -7.00
CA THR A 99 15.08 -2.73 -7.72
C THR A 99 15.87 -1.46 -7.37
N HIS A 100 15.20 -0.42 -6.89
CA HIS A 100 15.78 0.87 -6.48
C HIS A 100 15.92 0.98 -4.95
N GLY A 101 15.75 -0.12 -4.21
CA GLY A 101 15.97 -0.16 -2.77
C GLY A 101 14.77 0.34 -1.95
N ILE A 102 15.06 1.07 -0.87
CA ILE A 102 14.05 1.45 0.14
C ILE A 102 13.07 2.51 -0.37
N GLY A 103 13.57 3.55 -1.05
CA GLY A 103 12.74 4.61 -1.66
C GLY A 103 12.10 5.62 -0.70
N SER A 104 12.38 5.55 0.60
CA SER A 104 11.86 6.48 1.62
C SER A 104 12.94 6.86 2.63
N SER A 105 13.10 8.17 2.86
CA SER A 105 14.05 8.69 3.85
C SER A 105 13.65 8.32 5.27
N ALA A 106 12.34 8.33 5.59
CA ALA A 106 11.87 7.95 6.92
C ALA A 106 12.13 6.46 7.21
N ILE A 107 11.85 5.58 6.24
CA ILE A 107 12.13 4.14 6.37
C ILE A 107 13.64 3.90 6.47
N GLN A 108 14.46 4.58 5.67
CA GLN A 108 15.92 4.49 5.74
C GLN A 108 16.45 4.88 7.13
N TYR A 109 16.05 6.05 7.65
CA TYR A 109 16.46 6.51 8.98
C TYR A 109 15.96 5.60 10.10
N TYR A 110 14.80 4.97 9.93
CA TYR A 110 14.31 3.98 10.88
C TYR A 110 15.17 2.71 10.89
N ILE A 111 15.53 2.18 9.72
CA ILE A 111 16.43 1.03 9.57
C ILE A 111 17.80 1.31 10.20
N GLU A 112 18.32 2.52 10.00
CA GLU A 112 19.60 3.00 10.53
C GLU A 112 19.55 3.35 12.03
N GLY A 113 18.36 3.34 12.66
CA GLY A 113 18.18 3.66 14.08
C GLY A 113 18.21 5.16 14.41
N GLN A 114 18.12 6.03 13.40
CA GLN A 114 18.08 7.49 13.54
C GLN A 114 16.65 8.04 13.77
N MET A 115 15.63 7.22 13.50
CA MET A 115 14.21 7.51 13.72
C MET A 115 13.56 6.48 14.65
N SER A 116 12.62 6.91 15.48
CA SER A 116 11.79 6.05 16.33
C SER A 116 10.30 6.28 16.05
N LEU A 117 9.47 5.29 16.42
CA LEU A 117 8.02 5.37 16.27
C LEU A 117 7.39 6.51 17.09
N ASP A 118 7.99 6.90 18.21
CA ASP A 118 7.51 8.04 19.01
C ASP A 118 7.72 9.37 18.28
N ARG A 119 8.85 9.52 17.57
CA ARG A 119 9.13 10.70 16.74
C ARG A 119 8.20 10.82 15.53
N LEU A 120 7.65 9.70 15.03
CA LEU A 120 6.65 9.70 13.97
C LEU A 120 5.34 10.37 14.37
N LYS A 121 4.92 10.21 15.64
CA LYS A 121 3.64 10.75 16.12
C LYS A 121 3.66 12.24 16.41
N LYS A 122 4.84 12.80 16.72
CA LYS A 122 5.05 14.22 17.02
C LYS A 122 6.33 14.72 16.32
N PRO A 123 6.33 14.80 14.98
CA PRO A 123 7.52 15.19 14.25
C PRO A 123 7.80 16.69 14.43
N ALA A 124 9.07 17.04 14.69
CA ALA A 124 9.50 18.44 14.64
C ALA A 124 9.54 18.98 13.18
N LYS A 125 9.76 18.08 12.22
CA LYS A 125 9.74 18.36 10.78
C LYS A 125 9.30 17.10 10.03
N TYR A 126 8.55 17.30 8.94
CA TYR A 126 8.20 16.23 8.03
C TYR A 126 9.43 15.66 7.31
N ILE A 127 9.47 14.34 7.17
CA ILE A 127 10.44 13.57 6.40
C ILE A 127 9.65 12.71 5.42
N ASN A 128 10.14 12.58 4.19
CA ASN A 128 9.47 11.78 3.16
C ASN A 128 9.26 10.32 3.60
N GLY A 129 8.01 9.82 3.48
CA GLY A 129 7.62 8.45 3.76
C GLY A 129 7.32 8.13 5.23
N MET A 130 7.09 9.16 6.05
CA MET A 130 6.68 8.98 7.46
C MET A 130 5.32 8.31 7.58
N GLU A 131 4.39 8.68 6.70
CA GLU A 131 3.08 8.09 6.53
C GLU A 131 3.15 6.60 6.20
N THR A 132 4.04 6.20 5.29
CA THR A 132 4.24 4.79 4.93
C THR A 132 4.76 3.98 6.12
N LEU A 133 5.74 4.52 6.85
CA LEU A 133 6.31 3.85 8.02
C LEU A 133 5.28 3.74 9.16
N LEU A 134 4.51 4.80 9.41
CA LEU A 134 3.42 4.80 10.38
C LEU A 134 2.36 3.76 10.00
N PHE A 135 1.97 3.74 8.73
CA PHE A 135 0.97 2.81 8.22
C PHE A 135 1.43 1.34 8.37
N LEU A 136 2.66 1.02 7.95
CA LEU A 136 3.25 -0.31 8.14
C LEU A 136 3.22 -0.72 9.62
N THR A 137 3.61 0.19 10.51
CA THR A 137 3.62 -0.06 11.96
C THR A 137 2.22 -0.36 12.50
N GLU A 138 1.20 0.39 12.06
CA GLU A 138 -0.19 0.16 12.48
C GLU A 138 -0.75 -1.16 11.93
N LEU A 139 -0.40 -1.54 10.70
CA LEU A 139 -0.78 -2.84 10.13
C LEU A 139 -0.15 -4.01 10.89
N GLN A 140 1.12 -3.88 11.27
CA GLN A 140 1.85 -4.93 11.97
C GLN A 140 1.30 -5.22 13.38
N LYS A 141 0.51 -4.32 13.96
CA LYS A 141 -0.26 -4.60 15.18
C LYS A 141 -1.44 -5.54 14.94
N LYS A 142 -1.98 -5.56 13.71
CA LYS A 142 -3.14 -6.35 13.33
C LYS A 142 -2.74 -7.70 12.76
N PHE A 143 -1.70 -7.77 11.93
CA PHE A 143 -1.29 -9.00 11.23
C PHE A 143 0.20 -8.98 10.87
N GLN A 144 0.74 -10.15 10.51
CA GLN A 144 2.13 -10.26 10.07
C GLN A 144 2.28 -9.83 8.62
N VAL A 145 3.41 -9.19 8.31
CA VAL A 145 3.78 -8.80 6.95
C VAL A 145 4.98 -9.66 6.53
N GLY A 146 4.84 -10.32 5.40
CA GLY A 146 5.93 -11.01 4.73
C GLY A 146 6.21 -10.41 3.36
N MET A 147 7.39 -10.67 2.81
CA MET A 147 7.80 -10.10 1.54
C MET A 147 8.71 -11.04 0.76
N VAL A 148 8.45 -11.16 -0.54
CA VAL A 148 9.37 -11.73 -1.53
C VAL A 148 9.92 -10.56 -2.34
N SER A 149 11.23 -10.31 -2.25
CA SER A 149 11.91 -9.19 -2.93
C SER A 149 13.39 -9.49 -3.15
N ILE A 150 14.08 -8.62 -3.90
CA ILE A 150 15.55 -8.67 -4.01
C ILE A 150 16.25 -7.84 -2.93
N LEU A 151 15.52 -7.21 -2.01
CA LEU A 151 16.11 -6.43 -0.93
C LEU A 151 16.92 -7.32 0.01
N PRO A 152 18.06 -6.82 0.54
CA PRO A 152 18.77 -7.49 1.61
C PRO A 152 17.84 -7.78 2.81
N GLU A 153 17.84 -9.03 3.28
CA GLU A 153 17.01 -9.48 4.41
C GLU A 153 17.20 -8.61 5.67
N PHE A 154 18.40 -8.06 5.86
CA PHE A 154 18.70 -7.15 6.96
C PHE A 154 17.73 -5.96 7.04
N TYR A 155 17.36 -5.36 5.90
CA TYR A 155 16.43 -4.22 5.86
C TYR A 155 15.02 -4.64 6.27
N LEU A 156 14.53 -5.77 5.74
CA LEU A 156 13.21 -6.30 6.07
C LEU A 156 13.11 -6.69 7.54
N LYS A 157 14.17 -7.30 8.09
CA LYS A 157 14.24 -7.67 9.51
C LYS A 157 14.15 -6.46 10.43
N LYS A 158 14.82 -5.34 10.10
CA LYS A 158 14.73 -4.08 10.85
C LYS A 158 13.32 -3.49 10.87
N LEU A 159 12.52 -3.79 9.83
CA LEU A 159 11.13 -3.39 9.71
C LEU A 159 10.14 -4.43 10.24
N ASN A 160 10.60 -5.51 10.88
CA ASN A 160 9.75 -6.62 11.33
C ASN A 160 8.92 -7.25 10.19
N ILE A 161 9.49 -7.31 8.99
CA ILE A 161 8.90 -7.98 7.82
C ILE A 161 9.58 -9.36 7.67
N LEU A 162 8.78 -10.40 7.49
CA LEU A 162 9.27 -11.75 7.18
C LEU A 162 9.86 -11.76 5.77
N SER A 163 11.15 -12.00 5.63
CA SER A 163 11.80 -12.12 4.33
C SER A 163 11.65 -13.53 3.76
N PHE A 164 11.30 -13.62 2.48
CA PHE A 164 11.25 -14.87 1.74
C PHE A 164 12.05 -14.75 0.44
N SER A 165 12.89 -15.75 0.16
CA SER A 165 13.68 -15.84 -1.07
C SER A 165 12.84 -16.18 -2.31
N GLY A 166 11.58 -16.58 -2.13
CA GLY A 166 10.67 -16.90 -3.23
C GLY A 166 9.28 -17.31 -2.74
N VAL A 167 8.33 -17.32 -3.67
CA VAL A 167 6.92 -17.69 -3.42
C VAL A 167 6.81 -19.10 -2.83
N ALA A 168 7.62 -20.04 -3.29
CA ALA A 168 7.64 -21.41 -2.78
C ALA A 168 8.02 -21.46 -1.28
N GLN A 169 9.03 -20.68 -0.87
CA GLN A 169 9.42 -20.60 0.54
C GLN A 169 8.33 -19.95 1.39
N ALA A 170 7.71 -18.87 0.89
CA ALA A 170 6.59 -18.22 1.56
C ALA A 170 5.40 -19.18 1.73
N MET A 171 5.04 -19.96 0.70
CA MET A 171 3.98 -20.97 0.83
C MET A 171 4.34 -22.07 1.82
N ASN A 172 5.57 -22.59 1.80
CA ASN A 172 6.01 -23.59 2.77
C ASN A 172 5.90 -23.07 4.21
N HIS A 173 6.26 -21.80 4.44
CA HIS A 173 6.07 -21.13 5.72
C HIS A 173 4.58 -21.08 6.11
N ILE A 174 3.70 -20.63 5.21
CA ILE A 174 2.25 -20.57 5.44
C ILE A 174 1.69 -21.94 5.82
N LEU A 175 1.99 -22.99 5.05
CA LEU A 175 1.47 -24.33 5.31
C LEU A 175 1.98 -24.89 6.63
N LYS A 176 3.22 -24.57 7.02
CA LYS A 176 3.82 -24.99 8.30
C LYS A 176 3.19 -24.27 9.49
N VAL A 177 2.96 -22.97 9.39
CA VAL A 177 2.49 -22.13 10.52
C VAL A 177 0.97 -22.13 10.64
N GLN A 178 0.25 -22.12 9.52
CA GLN A 178 -1.19 -21.94 9.48
C GLN A 178 -1.97 -23.22 9.11
N GLY A 179 -1.27 -24.26 8.65
CA GLY A 179 -1.79 -25.60 8.38
C GLY A 179 -1.94 -25.92 6.89
N ALA A 180 -1.88 -27.22 6.55
CA ALA A 180 -1.88 -27.71 5.16
C ALA A 180 -3.17 -27.41 4.36
N ARG A 181 -4.27 -27.10 5.05
CA ARG A 181 -5.58 -26.77 4.43
C ARG A 181 -5.87 -25.26 4.43
N GLN A 182 -4.88 -24.43 4.72
CA GLN A 182 -5.04 -22.98 4.77
C GLN A 182 -5.44 -22.44 3.39
N LYS A 183 -6.54 -21.69 3.34
CA LYS A 183 -6.95 -20.96 2.13
C LYS A 183 -6.11 -19.70 1.99
N VAL A 184 -5.61 -19.46 0.79
CA VAL A 184 -4.75 -18.33 0.47
C VAL A 184 -5.39 -17.54 -0.67
N VAL A 185 -5.63 -16.25 -0.44
CA VAL A 185 -6.13 -15.35 -1.47
C VAL A 185 -4.95 -14.81 -2.27
N VAL A 186 -5.06 -14.79 -3.58
CA VAL A 186 -4.04 -14.23 -4.47
C VAL A 186 -4.59 -12.95 -5.10
N VAL A 187 -3.88 -11.85 -4.86
CA VAL A 187 -4.17 -10.53 -5.41
C VAL A 187 -3.09 -10.23 -6.45
N SER A 188 -3.45 -10.33 -7.72
CA SER A 188 -2.48 -10.21 -8.84
C SER A 188 -1.99 -8.78 -9.08
N ASP A 189 -2.76 -7.78 -8.65
CA ASP A 189 -2.48 -6.36 -8.86
C ASP A 189 -3.05 -5.51 -7.72
N GLY A 190 -2.39 -5.53 -6.56
CA GLY A 190 -2.78 -4.80 -5.36
C GLY A 190 -2.54 -3.29 -5.45
N ALA A 191 -1.74 -2.80 -6.41
CA ALA A 191 -1.49 -1.37 -6.55
C ALA A 191 -2.68 -0.61 -7.16
N ARG A 192 -3.53 -1.29 -7.95
CA ARG A 192 -4.63 -0.67 -8.71
C ARG A 192 -6.04 -1.06 -8.24
N LEU A 193 -6.18 -1.59 -7.03
CA LEU A 193 -7.48 -1.97 -6.45
C LEU A 193 -7.57 -1.56 -4.98
N LEU A 194 -8.77 -1.65 -4.42
CA LEU A 194 -9.03 -1.45 -2.99
C LEU A 194 -9.85 -2.64 -2.48
N LEU A 195 -9.30 -3.43 -1.55
CA LEU A 195 -10.03 -4.56 -0.98
C LEU A 195 -10.78 -4.15 0.28
N ARG A 196 -12.02 -4.62 0.37
CA ARG A 196 -12.90 -4.46 1.53
C ARG A 196 -13.48 -5.81 1.96
#